data_AF-M2TLL0-F1
#
_entry.id   AF-M2TLL0-F1
#
_cell.length_a   1.000
_cell.length_b   1.000
_cell.length_c   1.000
_cell.angle_alpha   90.00
_cell.angle_beta   90.00
_cell.angle_gamma   90.00
#
_symmetry.space_group_name_H-M   'P 1'
#
loop_
_entity.id
_entity.type
_entity.pdbx_description
1 polymer ?
#
loop_
_entity_poly.entity_id
_entity_poly.type
_entity_poly.pdbx_seq_one_letter_code
_entity_poly.pdbx_strand_id
1 'polypeptide(L)'
;TAFSRRHNLYFLAATDTLHVYQPSFPDQNLTKEPDLVLHPPKTGHRGQGIDPWEPHSINRVLVEYLGNEEVLLVTCDDGDVTGYRTEAIYRALQRRSNQDESASKDDVHIFLHRNVGASAWGLAVHREARIIAISANTYQITVIAYALV
;
A
#
# COMPACT_ATOMS: atom_id res chain seq x y z
N THR A 1 -5.98 -3.81 -7.58
CA THR A 1 -5.35 -4.99 -6.95
C THR A 1 -3.88 -4.99 -7.29
N ALA A 2 -3.05 -5.69 -6.52
CA ALA A 2 -1.62 -5.88 -6.81
C ALA A 2 -1.15 -7.24 -6.24
N PHE A 3 0.03 -7.70 -6.64
CA PHE A 3 0.56 -9.00 -6.22
C PHE A 3 2.06 -8.93 -5.94
N SER A 4 2.47 -9.41 -4.78
CA SER A 4 3.88 -9.62 -4.41
C SER A 4 4.37 -10.92 -5.03
N ARG A 5 5.37 -10.81 -5.91
CA ARG A 5 6.03 -11.98 -6.50
C ARG A 5 6.99 -12.64 -5.52
N ARG A 6 7.50 -11.88 -4.55
CA ARG A 6 8.50 -12.37 -3.60
C ARG A 6 7.90 -13.19 -2.46
N HIS A 7 6.70 -12.84 -2.00
CA HIS A 7 6.08 -13.44 -0.82
C HIS A 7 4.78 -14.19 -1.10
N ASN A 8 4.36 -14.28 -2.36
CA ASN A 8 3.06 -14.81 -2.76
C ASN A 8 1.92 -14.15 -1.97
N LEU A 9 1.83 -12.81 -2.05
CA LEU A 9 0.76 -12.04 -1.39
C LEU A 9 -0.10 -11.34 -2.44
N TYR A 10 -1.41 -11.42 -2.28
CA TYR A 10 -2.38 -10.74 -3.11
C TYR A 10 -3.02 -9.58 -2.34
N PHE A 11 -3.02 -8.40 -2.95
CA PHE A 11 -3.51 -7.16 -2.35
C PHE A 11 -4.76 -6.68 -3.08
N LEU A 12 -5.85 -6.59 -2.34
CA LEU A 12 -7.14 -6.10 -2.81
C LEU A 12 -7.49 -4.80 -2.09
N ALA A 13 -7.62 -3.71 -2.85
CA ALA A 13 -8.17 -2.46 -2.33
C ALA A 13 -9.68 -2.58 -2.20
N ALA A 14 -10.21 -2.27 -1.02
CA ALA A 14 -11.64 -2.29 -0.70
C ALA A 14 -11.98 -1.01 0.08
N THR A 15 -12.57 -0.04 -0.62
CA THR A 15 -12.85 1.31 -0.09
C THR A 15 -11.59 1.90 0.54
N ASP A 16 -11.54 2.15 1.85
CA ASP A 16 -10.42 2.77 2.56
C ASP A 16 -9.51 1.74 3.27
N THR A 17 -9.63 0.46 2.89
CA THR A 17 -8.86 -0.64 3.47
C THR A 17 -8.17 -1.46 2.40
N LEU A 18 -7.03 -2.04 2.77
CA LEU A 18 -6.29 -2.95 1.91
C LEU A 18 -6.31 -4.36 2.49
N HIS A 19 -7.03 -5.24 1.82
CA HIS A 19 -7.12 -6.65 2.15
C HIS A 19 -5.90 -7.39 1.59
N VAL A 20 -5.21 -8.11 2.47
CA VAL A 20 -4.05 -8.93 2.14
C VAL A 20 -4.45 -10.38 2.25
N TYR A 21 -4.22 -11.13 1.18
CA TYR A 21 -4.40 -12.57 1.11
C TYR A 21 -3.07 -13.25 0.84
N GLN A 22 -2.89 -14.44 1.39
CA GLN A 22 -1.78 -15.34 1.09
C GLN A 22 -2.35 -16.57 0.36
N PRO A 23 -2.39 -16.56 -0.98
CA PRO A 23 -2.81 -17.72 -1.76
C PRO A 23 -2.05 -18.99 -1.35
N SER A 24 -2.78 -20.11 -1.30
CA SER A 24 -2.21 -21.41 -0.97
C SER A 24 -1.77 -22.18 -2.23
N PHE A 25 -0.65 -22.90 -2.14
CA PHE A 25 -0.26 -23.86 -3.16
C PHE A 25 -1.12 -25.14 -3.03
N PRO A 26 -1.49 -25.84 -4.13
CA PRO A 26 -1.07 -25.64 -5.52
C PRO A 26 -1.92 -24.71 -6.37
N ASP A 27 -3.15 -24.43 -5.98
CA ASP A 27 -4.18 -23.83 -6.82
C ASP A 27 -4.28 -22.30 -6.72
N GLN A 28 -3.50 -21.67 -5.82
CA GLN A 28 -3.53 -20.23 -5.56
C GLN A 28 -4.92 -19.75 -5.12
N ASN A 29 -5.67 -20.62 -4.44
CA ASN A 29 -7.00 -20.26 -3.95
C ASN A 29 -6.93 -19.17 -2.86
N LEU A 30 -7.86 -18.24 -2.93
CA LEU A 30 -8.07 -17.21 -1.90
C LEU A 30 -9.13 -17.67 -0.92
N THR A 31 -8.90 -17.43 0.37
CA THR A 31 -9.91 -17.58 1.41
C THR A 31 -11.00 -16.52 1.25
N LYS A 32 -12.16 -16.75 1.88
CA LYS A 32 -13.25 -15.77 1.89
C LYS A 32 -12.86 -14.49 2.65
N GLU A 33 -12.24 -14.66 3.81
CA GLU A 33 -11.76 -13.56 4.65
C GLU A 33 -10.28 -13.28 4.38
N PRO A 34 -9.84 -12.02 4.42
CA PRO A 34 -8.43 -11.67 4.28
C PRO A 34 -7.60 -12.14 5.48
N ASP A 35 -6.36 -12.56 5.22
CA ASP A 35 -5.41 -12.97 6.26
C ASP A 35 -4.93 -11.76 7.10
N LEU A 36 -4.90 -10.57 6.48
CA LEU A 36 -4.60 -9.30 7.13
C LEU A 36 -5.33 -8.15 6.43
N VAL A 37 -5.83 -7.19 7.23
CA VAL A 37 -6.40 -5.94 6.72
C VAL A 37 -5.49 -4.80 7.17
N LEU A 38 -4.97 -4.04 6.20
CA LEU A 38 -4.23 -2.81 6.45
C LEU A 38 -5.17 -1.61 6.33
N HIS A 39 -4.98 -0.64 7.21
CA HIS A 39 -5.70 0.63 7.19
C HIS A 39 -4.69 1.74 6.87
N PRO A 40 -4.63 2.23 5.63
CA PRO A 40 -3.81 3.40 5.29
C PRO A 40 -4.12 4.58 6.25
N PRO A 41 -3.08 5.27 6.75
CA PRO A 41 -3.27 6.41 7.62
C PRO A 41 -3.86 7.60 6.84
N LYS A 42 -4.55 8.48 7.58
CA LYS A 42 -5.19 9.69 7.05
C LYS A 42 -4.41 10.91 7.54
N THR A 43 -3.95 11.80 6.65
CA THR A 43 -3.24 13.05 7.02
C THR A 43 -4.16 14.08 7.69
N GLY A 44 -5.48 13.90 7.63
CA GLY A 44 -6.48 14.78 8.24
C GLY A 44 -6.76 16.06 7.45
N HIS A 45 -5.94 16.39 6.44
CA HIS A 45 -6.24 17.41 5.45
C HIS A 45 -6.99 16.77 4.27
N ARG A 46 -8.19 17.26 3.99
CA ARG A 46 -8.95 16.84 2.81
C ARG A 46 -8.41 17.58 1.58
N GLY A 47 -7.68 16.86 0.72
CA GLY A 47 -7.52 17.32 -0.66
C GLY A 47 -8.88 17.41 -1.36
N GLN A 48 -8.94 18.07 -2.52
CA GLN A 48 -10.12 18.04 -3.39
C GLN A 48 -10.24 16.63 -3.99
N GLY A 49 -10.82 15.69 -3.23
CA GLY A 49 -11.14 14.35 -3.69
C GLY A 49 -12.28 14.35 -4.72
N ILE A 50 -12.41 13.27 -5.47
CA ILE A 50 -13.49 13.08 -6.43
C ILE A 50 -14.77 12.64 -5.72
N ASP A 51 -14.69 11.72 -4.76
CA ASP A 51 -15.83 11.27 -3.97
C ASP A 51 -15.89 12.03 -2.62
N PRO A 52 -16.86 12.94 -2.44
CA PRO A 52 -16.97 13.69 -1.19
C PRO A 52 -17.43 12.84 0.00
N TRP A 53 -18.03 11.67 -0.24
CA TRP A 53 -18.54 10.78 0.80
C TRP A 53 -17.46 9.82 1.31
N GLU A 54 -16.63 9.32 0.40
CA GLU A 54 -15.51 8.42 0.70
C GLU A 54 -14.17 8.97 0.18
N PRO A 55 -13.71 10.14 0.69
CA PRO A 55 -12.52 10.80 0.16
C PRO A 55 -11.23 10.03 0.48
N HIS A 56 -11.22 9.08 1.42
CA HIS A 56 -10.03 8.24 1.67
C HIS A 56 -10.12 6.87 0.99
N SER A 57 -10.98 6.72 -0.02
CA SER A 57 -11.04 5.49 -0.81
C SER A 57 -9.73 5.30 -1.58
N ILE A 58 -9.27 4.05 -1.65
CA ILE A 58 -8.04 3.66 -2.34
C ILE A 58 -8.31 3.66 -3.85
N ASN A 59 -7.60 4.52 -4.57
CA ASN A 59 -7.72 4.65 -6.03
C ASN A 59 -6.75 3.72 -6.77
N ARG A 60 -5.54 3.53 -6.22
CA ARG A 60 -4.51 2.70 -6.86
C ARG A 60 -3.67 1.97 -5.84
N VAL A 61 -3.28 0.76 -6.23
CA VAL A 61 -2.25 -0.02 -5.55
C VAL A 61 -1.22 -0.47 -6.58
N LEU A 62 0.05 -0.44 -6.20
CA LEU A 62 1.17 -0.85 -7.05
C LEU A 62 2.18 -1.61 -6.21
N VAL A 63 2.62 -2.78 -6.70
CA VAL A 63 3.78 -3.49 -6.15
C VAL A 63 4.92 -3.36 -7.13
N GLU A 64 6.03 -2.79 -6.68
CA GLU A 64 7.23 -2.59 -7.48
C GLU A 64 8.49 -2.69 -6.62
N TYR A 65 9.66 -2.74 -7.25
CA TYR A 65 10.94 -2.70 -6.54
C TYR A 65 11.46 -1.27 -6.39
N LEU A 66 11.71 -0.84 -5.15
CA LEU A 66 12.45 0.38 -4.83
C LEU A 66 13.87 -0.02 -4.42
N GLY A 67 14.80 0.00 -5.36
CA GLY A 67 16.12 -0.61 -5.20
C GLY A 67 16.02 -2.13 -5.12
N ASN A 68 16.38 -2.70 -3.96
CA ASN A 68 16.32 -4.13 -3.71
C ASN A 68 15.12 -4.56 -2.85
N GLU A 69 14.30 -3.60 -2.41
CA GLU A 69 13.13 -3.87 -1.59
C GLU A 69 11.88 -3.87 -2.47
N GLU A 70 11.09 -4.95 -2.40
CA GLU A 70 9.75 -4.96 -2.99
C GLU A 70 8.81 -4.17 -2.06
N VAL A 71 8.16 -3.16 -2.62
CA VAL A 71 7.29 -2.23 -1.91
C VAL A 71 5.89 -2.26 -2.48
N LEU A 72 4.92 -2.05 -1.61
CA LEU A 72 3.53 -1.82 -1.94
C LEU A 72 3.23 -0.34 -1.73
N LEU A 73 2.78 0.33 -2.78
CA LEU A 73 2.31 1.70 -2.76
C LEU A 73 0.80 1.73 -2.90
N VAL A 74 0.15 2.61 -2.13
CA VAL A 74 -1.30 2.80 -2.07
C VAL A 74 -1.57 4.29 -2.23
N THR A 75 -2.48 4.69 -3.12
CA THR A 75 -2.97 6.07 -3.23
C THR A 75 -4.45 6.15 -2.90
N CYS A 76 -4.85 7.23 -2.25
CA CYS A 76 -6.22 7.53 -1.88
C CYS A 76 -6.76 8.77 -2.61
N ASP A 77 -8.08 8.90 -2.62
CA ASP A 77 -8.80 9.98 -3.31
C ASP A 77 -8.60 11.38 -2.69
N ASP A 78 -8.23 11.47 -1.43
CA ASP A 78 -7.88 12.71 -0.73
C ASP A 78 -6.41 13.11 -0.95
N GLY A 79 -5.69 12.30 -1.74
CA GLY A 79 -4.30 12.51 -2.08
C GLY A 79 -3.31 11.88 -1.12
N ASP A 80 -3.74 11.13 -0.11
CA ASP A 80 -2.81 10.37 0.73
C ASP A 80 -2.15 9.24 -0.08
N VAL A 81 -0.83 9.13 0.09
CA VAL A 81 -0.01 8.07 -0.51
C VAL A 81 0.75 7.37 0.59
N THR A 82 0.56 6.06 0.67
CA THR A 82 1.14 5.20 1.69
C THR A 82 2.04 4.14 1.06
N GLY A 83 3.21 3.91 1.65
CA GLY A 83 4.16 2.89 1.23
C GLY A 83 4.50 1.90 2.34
N TYR A 84 4.40 0.62 2.01
CA TYR A 84 4.76 -0.51 2.86
C TYR A 84 5.85 -1.35 2.20
N ARG A 85 6.71 -1.98 3.00
CA ARG A 85 7.58 -3.05 2.50
C ARG A 85 6.81 -4.37 2.52
N THR A 86 6.82 -5.12 1.41
CA THR A 86 6.09 -6.40 1.36
C THR A 86 6.65 -7.41 2.37
N GLU A 87 7.96 -7.35 2.66
CA GLU A 87 8.62 -8.10 3.74
C GLU A 87 8.01 -7.79 5.12
N ALA A 88 7.70 -6.53 5.41
CA ALA A 88 7.12 -6.15 6.70
C ALA A 88 5.70 -6.71 6.87
N ILE A 89 4.92 -6.69 5.79
CA ILE A 89 3.58 -7.31 5.73
C ILE A 89 3.70 -8.82 5.93
N TYR A 90 4.59 -9.47 5.18
CA TYR A 90 4.80 -10.92 5.29
C TYR A 90 5.20 -11.33 6.71
N ARG A 91 6.13 -10.61 7.36
CA ARG A 91 6.50 -10.88 8.75
C ARG A 91 5.35 -10.71 9.73
N ALA A 92 4.44 -9.78 9.48
CA ALA A 92 3.25 -9.60 10.32
C ALA A 92 2.30 -10.81 10.18
N LEU A 93 2.12 -11.33 8.98
CA LEU A 93 1.35 -12.56 8.73
C LEU A 93 1.97 -13.78 9.43
N GLN A 94 3.29 -13.96 9.33
CA GLN A 94 4.00 -15.08 9.97
C GLN A 94 3.96 -15.01 11.51
N ARG A 95 3.90 -13.81 12.10
CA ARG A 95 3.73 -13.65 13.55
C ARG A 95 2.32 -14.08 14.00
N ARG A 96 1.29 -13.72 13.23
CA ARG A 96 -0.10 -14.11 13.51
C ARG A 96 -0.33 -15.62 13.41
N SER A 97 0.30 -16.31 12.47
CA SER A 97 0.15 -17.76 12.35
C SER A 97 0.78 -18.54 13.52
N ASN A 98 1.76 -17.94 14.21
CA ASN A 98 2.56 -18.62 15.23
C ASN A 98 2.09 -18.34 16.68
N GLN A 99 1.17 -17.40 16.90
CA GLN A 99 0.65 -17.05 18.21
C GLN A 99 -0.88 -17.14 18.24
N ASP A 100 -1.42 -17.94 19.16
CA ASP A 100 -2.84 -18.00 19.55
C ASP A 100 -3.28 -16.75 20.36
N GLU A 101 -2.43 -15.71 20.38
CA GLU A 101 -2.67 -14.48 21.13
C GLU A 101 -3.30 -13.44 20.21
N SER A 102 -4.28 -12.72 20.75
CA SER A 102 -4.89 -11.53 20.18
C SER A 102 -3.85 -10.44 19.98
N ALA A 103 -3.02 -10.58 18.94
CA ALA A 103 -1.99 -9.64 18.58
C ALA A 103 -2.67 -8.29 18.32
N SER A 104 -2.40 -7.33 19.22
CA SER A 104 -2.73 -5.92 19.05
C SER A 104 -2.46 -5.52 17.61
N LYS A 105 -3.42 -4.85 16.95
CA LYS A 105 -3.30 -4.15 15.65
C LYS A 105 -1.83 -3.88 15.29
N ASP A 106 -1.18 -4.86 14.69
CA ASP A 106 0.26 -4.83 14.48
C ASP A 106 0.50 -3.83 13.35
N ASP A 107 0.98 -2.65 13.70
CA ASP A 107 1.13 -1.54 12.78
C ASP A 107 2.29 -1.88 11.83
N VAL A 108 1.94 -2.45 10.67
CA VAL A 108 2.91 -2.74 9.62
C VAL A 108 3.62 -1.45 9.27
N HIS A 109 4.95 -1.44 9.46
CA HIS A 109 5.74 -0.23 9.32
C HIS A 109 5.54 0.45 7.94
N ILE A 110 5.15 1.71 8.00
CA ILE A 110 4.94 2.59 6.86
C ILE A 110 6.23 3.39 6.63
N PHE A 111 6.85 3.23 5.46
CA PHE A 111 8.07 3.96 5.12
C PHE A 111 7.78 5.26 4.35
N LEU A 112 6.56 5.41 3.84
CA LEU A 112 6.07 6.58 3.13
C LEU A 112 4.64 6.87 3.58
N HIS A 113 4.41 8.07 4.08
CA HIS A 113 3.06 8.63 4.23
C HIS A 113 3.12 10.09 3.79
N ARG A 114 2.48 10.41 2.67
CA ARG A 114 2.54 11.74 2.05
C ARG A 114 1.21 12.08 1.38
N ASN A 115 0.63 13.21 1.74
CA ASN A 115 -0.47 13.80 1.00
C ASN A 115 0.05 14.63 -0.20
N VAL A 116 -0.54 14.45 -1.38
CA VAL A 116 -0.19 15.19 -2.61
C VAL A 116 -1.23 16.25 -3.02
N GLY A 117 -2.16 16.59 -2.11
CA GLY A 117 -3.05 17.75 -2.17
C GLY A 117 -4.39 17.52 -2.89
N ALA A 118 -4.48 16.51 -3.75
CA ALA A 118 -5.73 16.08 -4.38
C ALA A 118 -5.63 14.60 -4.78
N SER A 119 -6.74 14.05 -5.28
CA SER A 119 -6.86 12.67 -5.73
C SER A 119 -5.67 12.17 -6.55
N ALA A 120 -5.02 11.12 -6.04
CA ALA A 120 -3.79 10.54 -6.58
C ALA A 120 -4.08 9.26 -7.38
N TRP A 121 -3.51 9.18 -8.59
CA TRP A 121 -3.86 8.15 -9.58
C TRP A 121 -2.66 7.49 -10.24
N GLY A 122 -1.61 8.23 -10.56
CA GLY A 122 -0.42 7.68 -11.20
C GLY A 122 0.62 7.30 -10.16
N LEU A 123 1.17 6.11 -10.29
CA LEU A 123 2.32 5.64 -9.52
C LEU A 123 3.34 5.05 -10.49
N ALA A 124 4.59 5.49 -10.37
CA ALA A 124 5.74 4.88 -11.03
C ALA A 124 6.91 4.80 -10.06
N VAL A 125 7.65 3.70 -10.12
CA VAL A 125 8.85 3.48 -9.31
C VAL A 125 10.03 3.27 -10.24
N HIS A 126 11.07 4.08 -10.09
CA HIS A 126 12.36 3.82 -10.70
C HIS A 126 13.21 3.02 -9.72
N ARG A 127 13.46 1.76 -10.05
CA ARG A 127 14.15 0.82 -9.17
C ARG A 127 15.55 1.28 -8.79
N GLU A 128 16.41 1.52 -9.77
CA GLU A 128 17.84 1.79 -9.57
C GLU A 128 18.08 3.16 -8.91
N ALA A 129 17.36 4.19 -9.37
CA ALA A 129 17.45 5.52 -8.79
C ALA A 129 16.73 5.64 -7.43
N ARG A 130 15.95 4.64 -7.03
CA ARG A 130 15.11 4.62 -5.83
C ARG A 130 14.19 5.86 -5.76
N ILE A 131 13.52 6.13 -6.87
CA ILE A 131 12.59 7.26 -7.02
C ILE A 131 11.16 6.76 -7.13
N ILE A 132 10.23 7.46 -6.48
CA ILE A 132 8.79 7.30 -6.66
C ILE A 132 8.24 8.56 -7.31
N ALA A 133 7.51 8.41 -8.40
CA ALA A 133 6.74 9.49 -9.03
C ALA A 133 5.25 9.25 -8.83
N ILE A 134 4.55 10.28 -8.39
CA ILE A 134 3.12 10.27 -8.05
C ILE A 134 2.44 11.38 -8.86
N SER A 135 1.39 11.04 -9.61
CA SER A 135 0.53 12.04 -10.24
C SER A 135 -0.80 12.21 -9.49
N ALA A 136 -1.28 13.44 -9.45
CA ALA A 136 -2.55 13.80 -8.83
C ALA A 136 -3.28 14.87 -9.64
N ASN A 137 -4.56 15.07 -9.32
CA ASN A 137 -5.42 16.07 -9.95
C ASN A 137 -5.05 17.53 -9.59
N THR A 138 -3.90 17.75 -8.97
CA THR A 138 -3.28 19.06 -8.74
C THR A 138 -2.55 19.61 -9.97
N TYR A 139 -2.53 18.87 -11.09
CA TYR A 139 -1.72 19.17 -12.29
C TYR A 139 -0.20 19.15 -12.01
N GLN A 140 0.22 18.51 -10.92
CA GLN A 140 1.61 18.39 -10.52
C GLN A 140 2.00 16.91 -10.41
N ILE A 141 3.29 16.63 -10.65
CA ILE A 141 3.90 15.33 -10.39
C ILE A 141 4.79 15.50 -9.16
N THR A 142 4.51 14.75 -8.10
CA THR A 142 5.36 14.68 -6.91
C THR A 142 6.41 13.61 -7.11
N VAL A 143 7.69 13.97 -7.00
CA VAL A 143 8.82 13.06 -7.13
C VAL A 143 9.52 12.95 -5.79
N ILE A 144 9.65 11.73 -5.26
CA ILE A 144 10.30 11.42 -3.99
C ILE A 144 11.54 10.59 -4.29
N ALA A 145 12.72 11.12 -3.96
CA ALA A 145 13.99 10.43 -4.12
C ALA A 145 14.46 9.89 -2.78
N TYR A 146 14.65 8.57 -2.69
CA TYR A 146 15.30 7.92 -1.56
C TYR A 146 16.80 7.83 -1.88
N ALA A 147 17.60 8.71 -1.26
CA ALA A 147 19.03 8.85 -1.56
C ALA A 147 19.76 7.51 -1.62
N LEU A 148 20.70 7.39 -2.57
CA LEU A 148 21.74 6.36 -2.56
C LEU A 148 22.67 6.70 -1.38
N VAL A 149 22.67 5.85 -0.34
CA VAL A 149 23.71 5.92 0.70
C VAL A 149 24.88 5.09 0.22
#